data_AF-A0A6C0DDG3-F1
#
_entry.id   AF-A0A6C0DDG3-F1
#
_cell.length_a   1.000
_cell.length_b   1.000
_cell.length_c   1.000
_cell.angle_alpha   90.00
_cell.angle_beta   90.00
_cell.angle_gamma   90.00
#
_symmetry.space_group_name_H-M   'P 1'
#
loop_
_entity.id
_entity.type
_entity.pdbx_description
1 polymer ?
#
loop_
_entity_poly.entity_id
_entity_poly.type
_entity_poly.pdbx_seq_one_letter_code
_entity_poly.pdbx_strand_id
1 'polypeptide(L)'
;MSYMDRLRRIPYVATTTQPAGLQASMVSILVVSILIALIGGFIGYQLWIGYRPMSREGFGGPVKGSGSPDCLRSSTEAAQLYDIVNSTEPGTETGPDDLREFNVLIGKLACFKRDLLSSSGIVEATRKQPFSTSHDMEAIAETTARCFAKTIPDRDLRLSLEKWKTRGNLLLKRLCVNMNDTRYKETMALFKGFMSDISSLATNVCLNGDAVIAGKPGPRMVDGYEPTNISNLSEYKGYY
;
A
#
# COMPACT_ATOMS: atom_id res chain seq x y z
N MET A 1 66.40 -59.51 -44.47
CA MET A 1 66.59 -60.94 -44.79
C MET A 1 66.53 -61.71 -43.48
N SER A 2 65.95 -62.92 -43.50
CA SER A 2 65.65 -63.80 -42.35
C SER A 2 64.36 -63.43 -41.60
N TYR A 3 63.24 -64.17 -41.69
CA TYR A 3 63.02 -65.62 -41.73
C TYR A 3 63.50 -66.31 -40.46
N MET A 4 62.55 -67.02 -39.84
CA MET A 4 62.63 -67.83 -38.63
C MET A 4 62.72 -67.02 -37.31
N ASP A 5 61.65 -67.01 -36.52
CA ASP A 5 61.47 -68.18 -35.69
C ASP A 5 60.04 -68.39 -35.21
N ARG A 6 59.55 -69.54 -35.64
CA ARG A 6 58.31 -70.19 -35.26
C ARG A 6 58.70 -71.01 -34.03
N LEU A 7 57.96 -70.92 -32.94
CA LEU A 7 57.34 -72.07 -32.24
C LEU A 7 57.02 -71.79 -30.76
N ARG A 8 55.74 -72.06 -30.46
CA ARG A 8 55.21 -72.69 -29.23
C ARG A 8 55.35 -71.93 -27.91
N ARG A 9 54.20 -71.53 -27.36
CA ARG A 9 53.65 -72.16 -26.15
C ARG A 9 52.19 -71.79 -25.88
N ILE A 10 51.34 -72.83 -26.00
CA ILE A 10 50.22 -73.25 -25.14
C ILE A 10 49.25 -72.16 -24.61
N PRO A 11 47.95 -72.24 -24.95
CA PRO A 11 46.92 -71.38 -24.38
C PRO A 11 46.50 -71.85 -22.97
N TYR A 12 46.62 -70.97 -21.97
CA TYR A 12 45.93 -71.14 -20.69
C TYR A 12 44.64 -70.32 -20.72
N VAL A 13 43.52 -71.03 -20.88
CA VAL A 13 42.18 -70.48 -20.70
C VAL A 13 41.92 -70.42 -19.19
N ALA A 14 42.04 -69.22 -18.61
CA ALA A 14 41.60 -68.95 -17.25
C ALA A 14 40.14 -68.48 -17.27
N THR A 15 39.23 -69.40 -17.02
CA THR A 15 37.80 -69.13 -16.81
C THR A 15 37.62 -68.47 -15.44
N THR A 16 37.61 -67.13 -15.39
CA THR A 16 37.29 -66.40 -14.16
C THR A 16 35.78 -66.39 -13.94
N THR A 17 35.30 -67.27 -13.07
CA THR A 17 33.96 -67.21 -12.49
C THR A 17 33.86 -65.95 -11.63
N GLN A 18 33.14 -64.93 -12.12
CA GLN A 18 32.79 -63.75 -11.31
C GLN A 18 31.82 -64.17 -10.19
N PRO A 19 32.07 -63.78 -8.92
CA PRO A 19 31.16 -64.06 -7.83
C PRO A 19 29.89 -63.21 -7.96
N ALA A 20 28.75 -63.88 -8.16
CA ALA A 20 27.41 -63.28 -8.30
C ALA A 20 26.87 -62.56 -7.03
N GLY A 21 27.69 -62.41 -5.99
CA GLY A 21 27.29 -61.83 -4.70
C GLY A 21 27.43 -60.30 -4.57
N LEU A 22 28.11 -59.63 -5.51
CA LEU A 22 28.42 -58.18 -5.41
C LEU A 22 27.47 -57.27 -6.19
N GLN A 23 26.63 -57.82 -7.08
CA GLN A 23 25.67 -57.00 -7.84
C GLN A 23 24.42 -56.62 -7.02
N ALA A 24 24.05 -57.41 -6.01
CA ALA A 24 22.89 -57.10 -5.17
C ALA A 24 23.14 -55.91 -4.22
N SER A 25 24.37 -55.71 -3.73
CA SER A 25 24.66 -54.61 -2.80
C SER A 25 24.74 -53.25 -3.50
N MET A 26 25.27 -53.19 -4.73
CA MET A 26 25.37 -51.95 -5.50
C MET A 26 24.00 -51.40 -5.90
N VAL A 27 23.06 -52.28 -6.29
CA VAL A 27 21.68 -51.88 -6.60
C VAL A 27 20.99 -51.33 -5.33
N SER A 28 21.23 -51.96 -4.19
CA SER A 28 20.65 -51.54 -2.90
C SER A 28 21.16 -50.15 -2.48
N ILE A 29 22.47 -49.90 -2.63
CA ILE A 29 23.08 -48.60 -2.32
C ILE A 29 22.55 -47.50 -3.25
N LEU A 30 22.41 -47.79 -4.54
CA LEU A 30 21.85 -46.83 -5.51
C LEU A 30 20.41 -46.46 -5.18
N VAL A 31 19.56 -47.43 -4.87
CA VAL A 31 18.16 -47.19 -4.50
C VAL A 31 18.05 -46.34 -3.23
N VAL A 32 18.87 -46.63 -2.21
CA VAL A 32 18.88 -45.83 -0.97
C VAL A 32 19.36 -44.40 -1.22
N SER A 33 20.38 -44.21 -2.06
CA SER A 33 20.88 -42.86 -2.39
C SER A 33 19.85 -42.00 -3.13
N ILE A 34 19.08 -42.60 -4.05
CA ILE A 34 18.00 -41.91 -4.78
C ILE A 34 16.87 -41.53 -3.83
N LEU A 35 16.49 -42.43 -2.91
CA LEU A 35 15.47 -42.14 -1.89
C LEU A 35 15.86 -40.97 -0.99
N ILE A 36 17.11 -40.92 -0.53
CA ILE A 36 17.61 -39.81 0.30
C ILE A 36 17.58 -38.49 -0.49
N ALA A 37 17.98 -38.50 -1.77
CA ALA A 37 17.94 -37.30 -2.61
C ALA A 37 16.50 -36.79 -2.83
N LEU A 38 15.54 -37.68 -3.03
CA LEU A 38 14.13 -37.32 -3.21
C LEU A 38 13.52 -36.75 -1.92
N ILE A 39 13.81 -37.37 -0.77
CA ILE A 39 13.31 -36.90 0.54
C ILE A 39 13.94 -35.53 0.87
N GLY A 40 15.25 -35.39 0.67
CA GLY A 40 15.96 -34.12 0.88
C GLY A 40 15.44 -33.01 -0.04
N GLY A 41 15.22 -33.32 -1.32
CA GLY A 41 14.61 -32.39 -2.28
C GLY A 41 13.19 -32.00 -1.91
N PHE A 42 12.38 -32.94 -1.43
CA PHE A 42 11.01 -32.67 -0.99
C PHE A 42 10.98 -31.79 0.27
N ILE A 43 11.80 -32.08 1.27
CA ILE A 43 11.91 -31.26 2.49
C ILE A 43 12.42 -29.85 2.14
N GLY A 44 13.44 -29.74 1.28
CA GLY A 44 13.95 -28.46 0.80
C GLY A 44 12.89 -27.65 0.04
N TYR A 45 12.09 -28.33 -0.81
CA TYR A 45 10.99 -27.70 -1.54
C TYR A 45 9.87 -27.23 -0.61
N GLN A 46 9.49 -28.03 0.40
CA GLN A 46 8.50 -27.64 1.40
C GLN A 46 8.98 -26.48 2.26
N LEU A 47 10.25 -26.46 2.67
CA LEU A 47 10.85 -25.33 3.36
C LEU A 47 10.90 -24.09 2.49
N TRP A 48 11.19 -24.21 1.19
CA TRP A 48 11.22 -23.09 0.25
C TRP A 48 9.84 -22.50 -0.02
N ILE A 49 8.79 -23.32 -0.15
CA ILE A 49 7.40 -22.84 -0.25
C ILE A 49 6.94 -22.23 1.07
N GLY A 50 7.30 -22.83 2.21
CA GLY A 50 7.00 -22.30 3.54
C GLY A 50 7.72 -20.97 3.85
N TYR A 51 8.85 -20.72 3.20
CA TYR A 51 9.58 -19.45 3.25
C TYR A 51 9.10 -18.39 2.26
N ARG A 52 8.00 -18.64 1.54
CA ARG A 52 7.27 -17.50 0.99
C ARG A 52 6.90 -16.65 2.20
N PRO A 53 7.35 -15.39 2.30
CA PRO A 53 6.95 -14.54 3.40
C PRO A 53 5.44 -14.62 3.43
N MET A 54 4.90 -15.08 4.57
CA MET A 54 3.45 -15.08 4.79
C MET A 54 2.96 -13.75 4.25
N SER A 55 2.10 -13.79 3.22
CA SER A 55 1.30 -12.63 2.87
C SER A 55 0.61 -12.28 4.16
N ARG A 56 1.17 -11.27 4.84
CA ARG A 56 0.58 -10.59 5.99
C ARG A 56 -0.88 -10.45 5.62
N GLU A 57 -1.74 -11.13 6.36
CA GLU A 57 -3.19 -10.97 6.25
C GLU A 57 -3.48 -9.48 6.06
N GLY A 58 -4.33 -9.16 5.09
CA GLY A 58 -4.49 -7.89 4.34
C GLY A 58 -4.69 -6.58 5.11
N PHE A 59 -3.99 -6.40 6.22
CA PHE A 59 -3.78 -5.21 7.01
C PHE A 59 -2.31 -4.82 6.94
N GLY A 60 -1.76 -4.82 5.72
CA GLY A 60 -0.53 -4.11 5.42
C GLY A 60 -0.78 -2.61 5.60
N GLY A 61 -0.87 -2.16 6.85
CA GLY A 61 -0.71 -0.77 7.19
C GLY A 61 0.60 -0.29 6.55
N PRO A 62 0.61 0.94 6.00
CA PRO A 62 1.72 1.39 5.18
C PRO A 62 3.04 1.21 5.93
N VAL A 63 4.02 0.67 5.21
CA VAL A 63 5.34 0.37 5.73
C VAL A 63 5.89 1.61 6.42
N LYS A 64 6.14 1.51 7.74
CA LYS A 64 6.89 2.54 8.49
C LYS A 64 8.20 2.79 7.74
N GLY A 65 8.33 3.94 7.11
CA GLY A 65 9.49 4.30 6.31
C GLY A 65 9.23 4.57 4.82
N SER A 66 8.01 4.44 4.28
CA SER A 66 7.69 5.15 3.03
C SER A 66 7.50 6.63 3.37
N GLY A 67 8.63 7.33 3.50
CA GLY A 67 8.69 8.76 3.81
C GLY A 67 7.76 9.58 2.93
N SER A 68 7.51 10.81 3.37
CA SER A 68 6.83 11.87 2.63
C SER A 68 6.99 11.70 1.10
N PRO A 69 5.89 11.55 0.33
CA PRO A 69 5.81 10.59 -0.76
C PRO A 69 6.27 11.20 -2.09
N ASP A 70 6.57 10.36 -3.07
CA ASP A 70 6.75 10.69 -4.50
C ASP A 70 5.67 11.67 -5.04
N CYS A 71 4.51 11.74 -4.40
CA CYS A 71 3.43 12.70 -4.68
C CYS A 71 3.77 14.17 -4.38
N LEU A 72 4.68 14.49 -3.45
CA LEU A 72 5.07 15.89 -3.23
C LEU A 72 5.66 16.52 -4.50
N ARG A 73 6.35 15.73 -5.33
CA ARG A 73 6.87 16.18 -6.63
C ARG A 73 5.77 16.53 -7.64
N SER A 74 4.55 16.01 -7.43
CA SER A 74 3.41 16.30 -8.30
C SER A 74 2.66 17.60 -7.94
N SER A 75 2.99 18.25 -6.81
CA SER A 75 2.41 19.53 -6.43
C SER A 75 3.49 20.47 -5.91
N THR A 76 3.79 21.50 -6.70
CA THR A 76 4.77 22.53 -6.37
C THR A 76 4.47 23.23 -5.05
N GLU A 77 3.20 23.48 -4.76
CA GLU A 77 2.74 24.13 -3.52
C GLU A 77 2.99 23.24 -2.31
N ALA A 78 2.73 21.93 -2.45
CA ALA A 78 2.94 20.97 -1.37
C ALA A 78 4.43 20.80 -1.04
N ALA A 79 5.28 20.75 -2.08
CA ALA A 79 6.74 20.73 -1.90
C ALA A 79 7.25 22.01 -1.22
N GLN A 80 6.80 23.18 -1.68
CA GLN A 80 7.17 24.46 -1.07
C GLN A 80 6.71 24.57 0.40
N LEU A 81 5.48 24.14 0.72
CA LEU A 81 4.98 24.09 2.10
C LEU A 81 5.81 23.16 2.97
N TYR A 82 6.14 21.98 2.44
CA TYR A 82 7.00 21.01 3.13
C TYR A 82 8.37 21.63 3.43
N ASP A 83 9.00 22.26 2.45
CA ASP A 83 10.32 22.88 2.61
C ASP A 83 10.31 24.04 3.61
N ILE A 84 9.30 24.92 3.54
CA ILE A 84 9.16 26.05 4.49
C ILE A 84 9.04 25.52 5.91
N VAL A 85 8.13 24.57 6.14
CA VAL A 85 7.83 24.08 7.48
C VAL A 85 8.98 23.23 8.04
N ASN A 86 9.66 22.45 7.19
CA ASN A 86 10.82 21.67 7.60
C ASN A 86 12.08 22.53 7.84
N SER A 87 12.18 23.69 7.20
CA SER A 87 13.25 24.68 7.46
C SER A 87 13.01 25.55 8.70
N THR A 88 11.81 25.48 9.29
CA THR A 88 11.44 26.29 10.45
C THR A 88 11.85 25.56 11.72
N GLU A 89 12.59 26.21 12.61
CA GLU A 89 12.95 25.63 13.89
C GLU A 89 11.70 25.38 14.75
N PRO A 90 11.48 24.15 15.23
CA PRO A 90 10.34 23.85 16.09
C PRO A 90 10.42 24.67 17.39
N GLY A 91 9.27 25.15 17.86
CA GLY A 91 9.16 25.81 19.16
C GLY A 91 9.40 24.84 20.32
N THR A 92 9.84 25.34 21.48
CA THR A 92 10.20 24.55 22.67
C THR A 92 9.07 23.69 23.24
N GLU A 93 7.80 24.03 22.97
CA GLU A 93 6.62 23.27 23.41
C GLU A 93 5.88 22.57 22.27
N THR A 94 6.30 22.76 21.01
CA THR A 94 5.52 22.37 19.84
C THR A 94 6.47 21.89 18.76
N GLY A 95 6.93 20.64 18.95
CA GLY A 95 8.14 20.17 18.30
C GLY A 95 7.91 19.16 17.16
N PRO A 96 8.29 17.89 17.35
CA PRO A 96 8.42 16.93 16.25
C PRO A 96 7.10 16.26 15.83
N ASP A 97 6.13 16.14 16.74
CA ASP A 97 4.90 15.40 16.48
C ASP A 97 3.92 16.17 15.57
N ASP A 98 3.76 17.48 15.81
CA ASP A 98 2.96 18.35 14.94
C ASP A 98 3.58 18.46 13.54
N LEU A 99 4.92 18.54 13.46
CA LEU A 99 5.66 18.53 12.18
C LEU A 99 5.44 17.22 11.43
N ARG A 100 5.54 16.08 12.13
CA ARG A 100 5.28 14.76 11.56
C ARG A 100 3.84 14.65 11.05
N GLU A 101 2.86 15.08 11.83
CA GLU A 101 1.46 15.05 11.41
C GLU A 101 1.20 15.98 10.22
N PHE A 102 1.78 17.18 10.21
CA PHE A 102 1.65 18.11 9.09
C PHE A 102 2.24 17.53 7.80
N ASN A 103 3.43 16.94 7.88
CA ASN A 103 4.08 16.30 6.74
C ASN A 103 3.24 15.14 6.17
N VAL A 104 2.65 14.34 7.07
CA VAL A 104 1.75 13.26 6.68
C VAL A 104 0.47 13.81 6.03
N LEU A 105 -0.10 14.90 6.56
CA LEU A 105 -1.30 15.54 6.01
C LEU A 105 -1.04 16.11 4.60
N ILE A 106 0.05 16.84 4.41
CA ILE A 106 0.40 17.41 3.10
C ILE A 106 0.72 16.29 2.09
N GLY A 107 1.46 15.25 2.51
CA GLY A 107 1.74 14.09 1.67
C GLY A 107 0.48 13.37 1.20
N LYS A 108 -0.49 13.17 2.11
CA LYS A 108 -1.81 12.62 1.79
C LYS A 108 -2.54 13.43 0.73
N LEU A 109 -2.68 14.73 0.98
CA LEU A 109 -3.40 15.65 0.12
C LEU A 109 -2.74 15.78 -1.26
N ALA A 110 -1.40 15.77 -1.33
CA ALA A 110 -0.67 15.73 -2.58
C ALA A 110 -0.93 14.44 -3.37
N CYS A 111 -0.95 13.28 -2.71
CA CYS A 111 -1.31 12.02 -3.37
C CYS A 111 -2.78 12.00 -3.81
N PHE A 112 -3.68 12.60 -3.04
CA PHE A 112 -5.08 12.74 -3.42
C PHE A 112 -5.23 13.58 -4.67
N LYS A 113 -4.57 14.75 -4.73
CA LYS A 113 -4.49 15.57 -5.94
C LYS A 113 -3.95 14.77 -7.14
N ARG A 114 -2.87 14.00 -6.96
CA ARG A 114 -2.28 13.16 -8.01
C ARG A 114 -3.27 12.15 -8.56
N ASP A 115 -3.98 11.43 -7.70
CA ASP A 115 -4.99 10.45 -8.14
C ASP A 115 -6.15 11.18 -8.85
N LEU A 116 -6.66 12.30 -8.32
CA LEU A 116 -7.74 13.07 -8.94
C LEU A 116 -7.38 13.62 -10.34
N LEU A 117 -6.12 13.96 -10.57
CA LEU A 117 -5.61 14.38 -11.89
C LEU A 117 -5.39 13.20 -12.84
N SER A 118 -5.34 11.97 -12.34
CA SER A 118 -5.14 10.79 -13.17
C SER A 118 -6.37 10.49 -14.02
N SER A 119 -6.18 10.36 -15.32
CA SER A 119 -7.25 9.98 -16.25
C SER A 119 -7.71 8.53 -16.09
N SER A 120 -6.96 7.69 -15.36
CA SER A 120 -7.28 6.28 -15.18
C SER A 120 -8.43 6.03 -14.21
N GLY A 121 -8.73 6.97 -13.31
CA GLY A 121 -9.70 6.76 -12.23
C GLY A 121 -9.31 5.61 -11.29
N ILE A 122 -8.02 5.32 -11.18
CA ILE A 122 -7.48 4.25 -10.32
C ILE A 122 -6.88 4.87 -9.06
N VAL A 123 -7.20 4.28 -7.91
CA VAL A 123 -6.65 4.65 -6.61
C VAL A 123 -5.26 4.02 -6.46
N GLU A 124 -4.21 4.78 -6.78
CA GLU A 124 -2.83 4.28 -6.74
C GLU A 124 -2.00 4.98 -5.67
N ALA A 125 -1.94 6.31 -5.72
CA ALA A 125 -1.08 7.09 -4.85
C ALA A 125 -1.62 7.15 -3.41
N THR A 126 -2.92 7.35 -3.27
CA THR A 126 -3.63 7.43 -1.99
C THR A 126 -3.71 6.07 -1.28
N ARG A 127 -3.70 4.95 -2.01
CA ARG A 127 -3.70 3.59 -1.44
C ARG A 127 -2.55 3.35 -0.46
N LYS A 128 -1.41 4.00 -0.68
CA LYS A 128 -0.19 3.86 0.15
C LYS A 128 -0.17 4.80 1.35
N GLN A 129 -1.16 5.68 1.48
CA GLN A 129 -1.16 6.69 2.53
C GLN A 129 -1.74 6.15 3.84
N PRO A 130 -1.18 6.53 5.01
CA PRO A 130 -1.65 6.06 6.30
C PRO A 130 -3.01 6.66 6.69
N PHE A 131 -3.76 5.99 7.55
CA PHE A 131 -4.85 6.61 8.31
C PHE A 131 -4.29 6.92 9.70
N SER A 132 -3.89 8.17 9.93
CA SER A 132 -3.01 8.49 11.06
C SER A 132 -3.06 9.94 11.53
N THR A 133 -3.75 10.84 10.82
CA THR A 133 -3.96 12.18 11.36
C THR A 133 -5.14 12.13 12.32
N SER A 134 -5.12 12.99 13.33
CA SER A 134 -6.19 13.09 14.34
C SER A 134 -7.56 13.46 13.76
N HIS A 135 -7.61 13.93 12.52
CA HIS A 135 -8.81 14.44 11.85
C HIS A 135 -9.17 13.63 10.59
N ASP A 136 -8.53 12.47 10.36
CA ASP A 136 -8.94 11.57 9.29
C ASP A 136 -10.31 10.95 9.67
N MET A 137 -11.35 11.20 8.86
CA MET A 137 -12.68 10.57 9.06
C MET A 137 -12.75 9.18 8.45
N GLU A 138 -12.08 8.99 7.31
CA GLU A 138 -11.91 7.72 6.61
C GLU A 138 -10.51 7.67 5.97
N ALA A 139 -10.08 6.50 5.53
CA ALA A 139 -8.82 6.39 4.78
C ALA A 139 -8.94 7.19 3.47
N ILE A 140 -7.94 8.00 3.15
CA ILE A 140 -8.00 8.87 1.96
C ILE A 140 -8.12 8.06 0.65
N ALA A 141 -7.63 6.82 0.64
CA ALA A 141 -7.85 5.88 -0.46
C ALA A 141 -9.34 5.54 -0.66
N GLU A 142 -10.11 5.41 0.43
CA GLU A 142 -11.55 5.16 0.38
C GLU A 142 -12.30 6.39 -0.12
N THR A 143 -11.96 7.59 0.37
CA THR A 143 -12.51 8.85 -0.18
C THR A 143 -12.28 8.94 -1.68
N THR A 144 -11.08 8.56 -2.15
CA THR A 144 -10.71 8.57 -3.57
C THR A 144 -11.49 7.52 -4.36
N ALA A 145 -11.65 6.31 -3.82
CA ALA A 145 -12.45 5.25 -4.45
C ALA A 145 -13.91 5.66 -4.61
N ARG A 146 -14.53 6.17 -3.53
CA ARG A 146 -15.92 6.68 -3.54
C ARG A 146 -16.08 7.88 -4.47
N CYS A 147 -15.06 8.72 -4.57
CA CYS A 147 -15.01 9.83 -5.53
C CYS A 147 -15.02 9.33 -6.99
N PHE A 148 -14.23 8.31 -7.33
CA PHE A 148 -14.23 7.74 -8.69
C PHE A 148 -15.51 6.97 -9.01
N ALA A 149 -16.06 6.24 -8.03
CA ALA A 149 -17.35 5.57 -8.16
C ALA A 149 -18.56 6.54 -8.15
N LYS A 150 -18.31 7.84 -7.91
CA LYS A 150 -19.34 8.89 -7.76
C LYS A 150 -20.32 8.62 -6.61
N THR A 151 -19.96 7.77 -5.65
CA THR A 151 -20.83 7.40 -4.52
C THR A 151 -20.60 8.26 -3.28
N ILE A 152 -19.61 9.17 -3.31
CA ILE A 152 -19.41 10.11 -2.20
C ILE A 152 -20.49 11.22 -2.22
N PRO A 153 -21.21 11.45 -1.10
CA PRO A 153 -22.13 12.58 -0.96
C PRO A 153 -21.37 13.92 -0.89
N ASP A 154 -21.97 15.01 -1.39
CA ASP A 154 -21.37 16.36 -1.31
C ASP A 154 -21.03 16.75 0.12
N ARG A 155 -21.94 16.50 1.07
CA ARG A 155 -21.74 16.79 2.49
C ARG A 155 -20.49 16.10 3.03
N ASP A 156 -20.33 14.81 2.77
CA ASP A 156 -19.23 14.01 3.31
C ASP A 156 -17.89 14.48 2.72
N LEU A 157 -17.84 14.74 1.40
CA LEU A 157 -16.66 15.27 0.75
C LEU A 157 -16.24 16.63 1.35
N ARG A 158 -17.21 17.54 1.53
CA ARG A 158 -16.96 18.85 2.11
C ARG A 158 -16.48 18.76 3.55
N LEU A 159 -17.07 17.89 4.37
CA LEU A 159 -16.64 17.66 5.75
C LEU A 159 -15.20 17.13 5.82
N SER A 160 -14.82 16.18 4.96
CA SER A 160 -13.45 15.67 4.88
C SER A 160 -12.45 16.77 4.53
N LEU A 161 -12.75 17.56 3.49
CA LEU A 161 -11.90 18.68 3.06
C LEU A 161 -11.78 19.75 4.15
N GLU A 162 -12.88 20.07 4.84
CA GLU A 162 -12.89 21.05 5.93
C GLU A 162 -12.09 20.58 7.14
N LYS A 163 -12.18 19.29 7.50
CA LYS A 163 -11.41 18.69 8.61
C LYS A 163 -9.91 18.74 8.32
N TRP A 164 -9.49 18.35 7.12
CA TRP A 164 -8.09 18.45 6.70
C TRP A 164 -7.60 19.91 6.67
N LYS A 165 -8.41 20.83 6.14
CA LYS A 165 -8.09 22.27 6.12
C LYS A 165 -7.92 22.82 7.53
N THR A 166 -8.86 22.53 8.42
CA THR A 166 -8.87 23.03 9.80
C THR A 166 -7.68 22.48 10.57
N ARG A 167 -7.38 21.18 10.42
CA ARG A 167 -6.21 20.56 11.06
C ARG A 167 -4.91 21.16 10.53
N GLY A 168 -4.76 21.31 9.21
CA GLY A 168 -3.57 21.91 8.60
C GLY A 168 -3.34 23.36 9.05
N ASN A 169 -4.41 24.17 9.14
CA ASN A 169 -4.31 25.54 9.67
C ASN A 169 -3.83 25.57 11.12
N LEU A 170 -4.36 24.68 11.96
CA LEU A 170 -3.97 24.59 13.37
C LEU A 170 -2.50 24.16 13.49
N LEU A 171 -2.06 23.17 12.71
CA LEU A 171 -0.67 22.71 12.69
C LEU A 171 0.27 23.81 12.21
N LEU A 172 -0.07 24.55 11.14
CA LEU A 172 0.73 25.68 10.66
C LEU A 172 0.86 26.78 11.70
N LYS A 173 -0.25 27.13 12.37
CA LYS A 173 -0.23 28.15 13.44
C LYS A 173 0.71 27.75 14.58
N ARG A 174 0.79 26.46 14.88
CA ARG A 174 1.63 25.87 15.93
C ARG A 174 3.10 25.76 15.52
N LEU A 175 3.36 25.37 14.28
CA LEU A 175 4.72 25.20 13.77
C LEU A 175 5.39 26.52 13.40
N CYS A 176 4.61 27.53 13.01
CA CYS A 176 5.13 28.82 12.56
C CYS A 176 5.11 29.90 13.66
N VAL A 177 5.05 29.53 14.95
CA VAL A 177 4.99 30.49 16.07
C VAL A 177 6.20 31.43 16.09
N ASN A 178 7.39 30.92 15.76
CA ASN A 178 8.64 31.68 15.75
C ASN A 178 8.94 32.35 14.39
N MET A 179 8.02 32.25 13.43
CA MET A 179 8.20 32.78 12.09
C MET A 179 7.84 34.28 12.05
N ASN A 180 8.54 35.06 11.22
CA ASN A 180 8.16 36.45 10.93
C ASN A 180 6.73 36.51 10.34
N ASP A 181 5.91 37.45 10.82
CA ASP A 181 4.53 37.70 10.38
C ASP A 181 4.34 37.72 8.86
N THR A 182 5.30 38.29 8.13
CA THR A 182 5.22 38.35 6.65
C THR A 182 5.30 36.96 6.04
N ARG A 183 6.32 36.19 6.44
CA ARG A 183 6.54 34.82 5.96
C ARG A 183 5.43 33.87 6.43
N TYR A 184 4.89 34.08 7.63
CA TYR A 184 3.73 33.34 8.12
C TYR A 184 2.49 33.58 7.24
N LYS A 185 2.20 34.84 6.89
CA LYS A 185 1.07 35.18 6.00
C LYS A 185 1.24 34.56 4.61
N GLU A 186 2.44 34.57 4.05
CA GLU A 186 2.77 33.92 2.78
C GLU A 186 2.55 32.40 2.85
N THR A 187 3.07 31.76 3.89
CA THR A 187 2.92 30.31 4.11
C THR A 187 1.45 29.91 4.27
N MET A 188 0.70 30.70 5.04
CA MET A 188 -0.74 30.49 5.23
C MET A 188 -1.53 30.72 3.93
N ALA A 189 -1.15 31.71 3.11
CA ALA A 189 -1.75 31.93 1.80
C ALA A 189 -1.47 30.77 0.85
N LEU A 190 -0.24 30.25 0.84
CA LEU A 190 0.16 29.09 0.05
C LEU A 190 -0.67 27.84 0.43
N PHE A 191 -0.83 27.58 1.72
CA PHE A 191 -1.67 26.48 2.21
C PHE A 191 -3.14 26.64 1.83
N LYS A 192 -3.70 27.86 1.96
CA LYS A 192 -5.08 28.13 1.54
C LYS A 192 -5.27 27.93 0.04
N GLY A 193 -4.31 28.36 -0.78
CA GLY A 193 -4.30 28.13 -2.22
C GLY A 193 -4.29 26.64 -2.56
N PHE A 194 -3.37 25.89 -1.96
CA PHE A 194 -3.27 24.44 -2.11
C PHE A 194 -4.58 23.71 -1.74
N MET A 195 -5.18 24.05 -0.60
CA MET A 195 -6.47 23.48 -0.19
C MET A 195 -7.62 23.88 -1.11
N SER A 196 -7.63 25.11 -1.61
CA SER A 196 -8.66 25.59 -2.54
C SER A 196 -8.59 24.85 -3.86
N ASP A 197 -7.38 24.63 -4.39
CA ASP A 197 -7.14 23.87 -5.60
C ASP A 197 -7.65 22.43 -5.46
N ILE A 198 -7.22 21.73 -4.40
CA ILE A 198 -7.70 20.37 -4.10
C ILE A 198 -9.21 20.33 -3.95
N SER A 199 -9.80 21.28 -3.22
CA SER A 199 -11.25 21.32 -3.03
C SER A 199 -11.98 21.49 -4.36
N SER A 200 -11.52 22.40 -5.23
CA SER A 200 -12.11 22.61 -6.54
C SER A 200 -12.02 21.39 -7.44
N LEU A 201 -10.84 20.75 -7.46
CA LEU A 201 -10.60 19.53 -8.23
C LEU A 201 -11.47 18.38 -7.71
N ALA A 202 -11.53 18.19 -6.39
CA ALA A 202 -12.33 17.14 -5.78
C ALA A 202 -13.82 17.35 -6.04
N THR A 203 -14.35 18.56 -5.88
CA THR A 203 -15.76 18.86 -6.22
C THR A 203 -16.04 18.55 -7.69
N ASN A 204 -15.17 18.97 -8.61
CA ASN A 204 -15.33 18.74 -10.05
C ASN A 204 -15.24 17.26 -10.43
N VAL A 205 -14.29 16.52 -9.86
CA VAL A 205 -14.11 15.10 -10.18
C VAL A 205 -15.18 14.27 -9.48
N CYS A 206 -15.38 14.42 -8.18
CA CYS A 206 -16.23 13.54 -7.40
C CYS A 206 -17.72 13.74 -7.66
N LEU A 207 -18.16 14.99 -7.85
CA LEU A 207 -19.59 15.34 -7.92
C LEU A 207 -20.12 15.47 -9.35
N ASN A 208 -19.25 15.43 -10.35
CA ASN A 208 -19.68 15.43 -11.75
C ASN A 208 -20.12 14.02 -12.20
N GLY A 209 -21.26 13.95 -12.88
CA GLY A 209 -21.90 12.72 -13.35
C GLY A 209 -22.82 12.04 -12.35
N ASP A 210 -23.51 11.00 -12.78
CA ASP A 210 -24.42 10.21 -11.96
C ASP A 210 -23.68 9.11 -11.20
N ALA A 211 -24.16 8.77 -10.00
CA ALA A 211 -23.66 7.60 -9.27
C ALA A 211 -24.07 6.32 -9.99
N VAL A 212 -23.11 5.41 -10.17
CA VAL A 212 -23.38 4.07 -10.72
C VAL A 212 -23.26 3.06 -9.59
N ILE A 213 -24.40 2.48 -9.20
CA ILE A 213 -24.48 1.44 -8.17
C ILE A 213 -24.90 0.16 -8.87
N ALA A 214 -24.04 -0.87 -8.81
CA ALA A 214 -24.28 -2.16 -9.48
C ALA A 214 -24.60 -2.03 -10.99
N GLY A 215 -23.94 -1.10 -11.68
CA GLY A 215 -24.11 -0.88 -13.12
C GLY A 215 -25.38 -0.11 -13.53
N LYS A 216 -26.16 0.38 -12.56
CA LYS A 216 -27.33 1.22 -12.81
C LYS A 216 -27.11 2.63 -12.24
N PRO A 217 -27.59 3.69 -12.92
CA PRO A 217 -27.66 5.01 -12.34
C PRO A 217 -28.51 4.95 -11.07
N GLY A 218 -28.00 5.48 -9.97
CA GLY A 218 -28.68 5.53 -8.69
C GLY A 218 -28.36 6.83 -7.95
N PRO A 219 -29.07 7.11 -6.85
CA PRO A 219 -28.76 8.27 -6.04
C PRO A 219 -27.41 8.08 -5.32
N ARG A 220 -26.65 9.17 -5.14
CA ARG A 220 -25.34 9.16 -4.45
C ARG A 220 -25.46 8.73 -2.99
N MET A 221 -26.61 9.04 -2.38
CA MET A 221 -27.05 8.49 -1.10
C MET A 221 -28.28 7.64 -1.35
N VAL A 222 -28.23 6.40 -0.87
CA VAL A 222 -29.46 5.65 -0.66
C VAL A 222 -30.04 6.20 0.63
N ASP A 223 -31.12 6.96 0.53
CA ASP A 223 -31.85 7.40 1.71
C ASP A 223 -32.29 6.17 2.51
N GLY A 224 -32.31 6.31 3.85
CA GLY A 224 -32.87 5.28 4.70
C GLY A 224 -34.32 5.01 4.28
N TYR A 225 -34.75 3.75 4.36
CA TYR A 225 -36.16 3.43 4.13
C TYR A 225 -37.02 4.14 5.18
N GLU A 226 -37.69 5.20 4.78
CA GLU A 226 -38.69 5.87 5.61
C GLU A 226 -40.03 5.15 5.38
N PRO A 227 -40.61 4.51 6.40
CA PRO A 227 -41.88 3.82 6.24
C PRO A 227 -42.97 4.83 5.86
N THR A 228 -43.82 4.46 4.91
CA THR A 228 -44.94 5.29 4.44
C THR A 228 -45.95 5.64 5.53
N ASN A 229 -45.91 4.94 6.67
CA ASN A 229 -46.76 5.21 7.81
C ASN A 229 -45.97 5.16 9.12
N ILE A 230 -45.91 6.31 9.78
CA ILE A 230 -45.28 6.52 11.08
C ILE A 230 -46.10 5.84 12.20
N SER A 231 -47.38 5.48 11.96
CA SER A 231 -48.24 4.84 12.96
C SER A 231 -47.77 3.46 13.39
N ASN A 232 -46.95 2.79 12.57
CA ASN A 232 -46.39 1.46 12.88
C ASN A 232 -45.00 1.55 13.52
N LEU A 233 -44.41 2.75 13.58
CA LEU A 233 -43.21 2.98 14.37
C LEU A 233 -43.68 3.21 15.80
N SER A 234 -43.48 2.21 16.66
CA SER A 234 -43.65 2.41 18.10
C SER A 234 -42.76 3.57 18.56
N GLU A 235 -43.28 4.42 19.43
CA GLU A 235 -42.48 5.45 20.11
C GLU A 235 -41.22 4.81 20.70
N TYR A 236 -40.06 5.40 20.43
CA TYR A 236 -38.79 4.91 20.95
C TYR A 236 -38.82 4.96 22.49
N LYS A 237 -38.99 3.80 23.13
CA LYS A 237 -39.11 3.70 24.59
C LYS A 237 -37.78 3.80 25.34
N GLY A 238 -36.68 4.10 24.65
CA GLY A 238 -35.34 4.07 25.26
C GLY A 238 -34.82 2.64 25.47
N TYR A 239 -33.56 2.53 25.90
CA TYR A 239 -32.92 1.27 26.24
C TYR A 239 -33.22 0.83 27.69
N TYR A 240 -34.46 0.92 28.18
CA TYR A 240 -34.83 0.37 29.50
C TYR A 240 -36.29 -0.06 29.53
#